data_AF-A0ABD3S077-F1
#
_entry.id   AF-A0ABD3S077-F1
#
_cell.length_a   1.000
_cell.length_b   1.000
_cell.length_c   1.000
_cell.angle_alpha   90.00
_cell.angle_beta   90.00
_cell.angle_gamma   90.00
#
_symmetry.space_group_name_H-M   'P 1'
#
loop_
_entity.id
_entity.type
_entity.pdbx_description
1 polymer ?
#
loop_
_entity_poly.entity_id
_entity_poly.type
_entity_poly.pdbx_seq_one_letter_code
_entity_poly.pdbx_strand_id
1 'polypeptide(L)'
;MTPVNYESLEDIHKAINGLLPSDIRIREIRPVVPEFHARFSVESKIYFYKVYNGAIMDPFLRHYAYHSVYKLNVAAMRDAAKLFVGKHDFSAFANVSRNDRTPNPVKNILRFDVNEMVLLKLNKVFSLCFASVCGKKFLSRPGLAKPIQP
;
A
#
# COMPACT_ATOMS: atom_id res chain seq x y z
N MET A 1 23.72 27.56 -6.84
CA MET A 1 22.59 28.41 -6.41
C MET A 1 21.42 28.07 -7.30
N THR A 2 20.33 27.52 -6.76
CA THR A 2 19.08 27.38 -7.53
C THR A 2 18.53 28.77 -7.82
N PRO A 3 18.22 29.13 -9.08
CA PRO A 3 17.97 30.51 -9.49
C PRO A 3 16.52 30.97 -9.23
N VAL A 4 15.83 30.33 -8.27
CA VAL A 4 14.41 30.59 -8.02
C VAL A 4 14.22 30.85 -6.54
N ASN A 5 13.89 32.10 -6.21
CA ASN A 5 13.43 32.45 -4.88
C ASN A 5 11.97 32.00 -4.79
N TYR A 6 11.69 31.01 -3.95
CA TYR A 6 10.32 30.54 -3.74
C TYR A 6 9.72 31.33 -2.59
N GLU A 7 8.84 32.26 -2.92
CA GLU A 7 8.20 33.16 -1.95
C GLU A 7 7.04 32.47 -1.20
N SER A 8 6.53 31.34 -1.72
CA SER A 8 5.41 30.60 -1.13
C SER A 8 5.55 29.08 -1.25
N LEU A 9 4.90 28.34 -0.34
CA LEU A 9 4.82 26.87 -0.41
C LEU A 9 4.10 26.37 -1.67
N GLU A 10 3.17 27.15 -2.20
CA GLU A 10 2.43 26.84 -3.42
C GLU A 10 3.36 26.86 -4.65
N ASP A 11 4.29 27.83 -4.72
CA ASP A 11 5.26 27.91 -5.81
C ASP A 11 6.25 26.75 -5.75
N ILE A 12 6.69 26.36 -4.55
CA ILE A 12 7.52 25.18 -4.33
C ILE A 12 6.78 23.92 -4.79
N HIS A 13 5.52 23.77 -4.38
CA HIS A 13 4.69 22.60 -4.73
C HIS A 13 4.56 22.42 -6.24
N LYS A 14 4.27 23.51 -6.96
CA LYS A 14 4.17 23.51 -8.43
C LYS A 14 5.51 23.22 -9.09
N ALA A 15 6.58 23.88 -8.66
CA ALA A 15 7.90 23.72 -9.26
C ALA A 15 8.40 22.28 -9.13
N ILE A 16 8.26 21.65 -7.96
CA ILE A 16 8.71 20.26 -7.78
C ILE A 16 7.86 19.31 -8.62
N ASN A 17 6.54 19.46 -8.66
CA ASN A 17 5.69 18.63 -9.51
C ASN A 17 6.00 18.78 -11.01
N GLY A 18 6.49 19.94 -11.44
CA GLY A 18 6.98 20.16 -12.81
C GLY A 18 8.28 19.42 -13.14
N LEU A 19 9.10 19.09 -12.14
CA LEU A 19 10.38 18.38 -12.30
C LEU A 19 10.25 16.85 -12.15
N LEU A 20 9.17 16.37 -11.51
CA LEU A 20 8.97 14.95 -11.24
C LEU A 20 8.44 14.18 -12.48
N PRO A 21 8.87 12.91 -12.66
CA PRO A 21 8.32 12.05 -13.71
C PRO A 21 6.82 11.83 -13.51
N SER A 22 6.10 11.49 -14.59
CA SER A 22 4.62 11.49 -14.62
C SER A 22 3.93 10.58 -13.61
N ASP A 23 4.65 9.58 -13.08
CA ASP A 23 4.20 8.60 -12.10
C ASP A 23 4.36 9.07 -10.64
N ILE A 24 5.14 10.12 -10.38
CA ILE A 24 5.38 10.64 -9.03
C ILE A 24 4.84 12.06 -8.91
N ARG A 25 3.98 12.30 -7.91
CA ARG A 25 3.39 13.61 -7.64
C ARG A 25 3.40 13.92 -6.16
N ILE A 26 3.81 15.13 -5.80
CA ILE A 26 3.59 15.69 -4.46
C ILE A 26 2.14 16.13 -4.39
N ARG A 27 1.37 15.53 -3.47
CA ARG A 27 -0.04 15.87 -3.29
C ARG A 27 -0.24 17.09 -2.39
N GLU A 28 0.65 17.29 -1.43
CA GLU A 28 0.53 18.33 -0.42
C GLU A 28 1.90 18.63 0.20
N ILE A 29 2.10 19.88 0.61
CA ILE A 29 3.25 20.34 1.40
C ILE A 29 2.71 21.13 2.59
N ARG A 30 3.27 20.89 3.77
CA ARG A 30 2.93 21.63 5.00
C ARG A 30 4.20 21.97 5.78
N PRO A 31 4.23 23.13 6.47
CA PRO A 31 5.26 23.38 7.47
C PRO A 31 5.07 22.42 8.65
N VAL A 32 6.18 22.00 9.25
CA VAL A 32 6.21 21.10 10.41
C VAL A 32 7.19 21.63 11.44
N VAL A 33 7.02 21.22 12.70
CA VAL A 33 7.96 21.55 13.78
C VAL A 33 9.31 20.85 13.55
N PRO A 34 10.44 21.42 14.05
CA PRO A 34 11.78 20.85 13.86
C PRO A 34 11.94 19.41 14.34
N GLU A 35 11.16 18.99 15.32
CA GLU A 35 11.20 17.65 15.92
C GLU A 35 10.45 16.59 15.09
N PHE A 36 9.71 17.01 14.06
CA PHE A 36 8.96 16.08 13.22
C PHE A 36 9.88 15.18 12.41
N HIS A 37 9.58 13.87 12.41
CA HIS A 37 10.28 12.90 11.58
C HIS A 37 9.29 11.98 10.86
N ALA A 38 9.21 12.08 9.52
CA ALA A 38 8.21 11.39 8.69
C ALA A 38 8.05 9.88 8.97
N ARG A 39 9.15 9.18 9.32
CA ARG A 39 9.12 7.76 9.68
C ARG A 39 8.64 7.46 11.11
N PHE A 40 8.96 8.32 12.08
CA PHE A 40 8.82 8.00 13.52
C PHE A 40 7.64 8.73 14.16
N SER A 41 7.24 9.87 13.61
CA SER A 41 6.06 10.63 14.02
C SER A 41 4.74 10.06 13.46
N VAL A 42 4.80 8.97 12.67
CA VAL A 42 3.59 8.33 12.12
C VAL A 42 2.89 7.47 13.18
N GLU A 43 1.57 7.64 13.32
CA GLU A 43 0.77 6.84 14.26
C GLU A 43 0.48 5.45 13.70
N SER A 44 0.16 5.38 12.41
CA SER A 44 -0.17 4.15 11.72
C SER A 44 -0.02 4.28 10.20
N LYS A 45 0.04 3.15 9.51
CA LYS A 45 0.04 3.06 8.05
C LYS A 45 -1.13 2.22 7.60
N ILE A 46 -1.74 2.54 6.47
CA ILE A 46 -2.81 1.73 5.87
C ILE A 46 -2.31 1.25 4.51
N TYR A 47 -2.46 -0.06 4.26
CA TYR A 47 -2.15 -0.66 2.97
C TYR A 47 -3.44 -1.04 2.25
N PHE A 48 -3.44 -0.99 0.93
CA PHE A 48 -4.55 -1.44 0.11
C PHE A 48 -4.04 -2.43 -0.91
N TYR A 49 -4.54 -3.66 -0.83
CA TYR A 49 -4.27 -4.69 -1.83
C TYR A 49 -5.46 -4.77 -2.77
N LYS A 50 -5.18 -4.93 -4.06
CA LYS A 50 -6.20 -5.11 -5.08
C LYS A 50 -6.04 -6.48 -5.70
N VAL A 51 -7.09 -7.30 -5.60
CA VAL A 51 -7.15 -8.61 -6.25
C VAL A 51 -8.24 -8.57 -7.31
N TYR A 52 -7.91 -8.99 -8.51
CA TYR A 52 -8.81 -9.11 -9.63
C TYR A 52 -9.15 -10.59 -9.82
N ASN A 53 -10.42 -10.96 -9.72
CA ASN A 53 -10.88 -12.35 -9.77
C ASN A 53 -11.77 -12.65 -10.99
N GLY A 54 -11.47 -12.03 -12.13
CA GLY A 54 -12.07 -12.38 -13.42
C GLY A 54 -11.34 -13.55 -14.07
N ALA A 55 -12.01 -14.27 -14.98
CA ALA A 55 -11.39 -15.37 -15.73
C ALA A 55 -10.18 -14.91 -16.57
N ILE A 56 -10.26 -13.70 -17.14
CA ILE A 56 -9.21 -13.08 -17.96
C ILE A 56 -8.85 -11.73 -17.36
N MET A 57 -7.55 -11.47 -17.22
CA MET A 57 -7.03 -10.22 -16.65
C MET A 57 -7.47 -9.01 -17.48
N ASP A 58 -7.94 -7.97 -16.81
CA ASP A 58 -8.22 -6.69 -17.45
C ASP A 58 -6.87 -6.00 -17.81
N PRO A 59 -6.65 -5.64 -19.09
CA PRO A 59 -5.39 -5.03 -19.53
C PRO A 59 -5.09 -3.69 -18.85
N PHE A 60 -6.10 -2.98 -18.33
CA PHE A 60 -5.94 -1.72 -17.60
C PHE A 60 -5.58 -1.94 -16.13
N LEU A 61 -5.88 -3.11 -15.57
CA LEU A 61 -5.57 -3.43 -14.18
C LEU A 61 -4.27 -4.22 -14.01
N ARG A 62 -3.64 -4.66 -15.11
CA ARG A 62 -2.47 -5.56 -15.08
C ARG A 62 -1.30 -5.09 -14.20
N HIS A 63 -1.14 -3.77 -14.05
CA HIS A 63 -0.10 -3.17 -13.21
C HIS A 63 -0.60 -2.70 -11.83
N TYR A 64 -1.90 -2.78 -11.58
CA TYR A 64 -2.55 -2.19 -10.41
C TYR A 64 -3.33 -3.19 -9.55
N ALA A 65 -3.48 -4.43 -9.99
CA ALA A 65 -4.13 -5.50 -9.23
C ALA A 65 -3.46 -6.86 -9.50
N TYR A 66 -3.48 -7.72 -8.49
CA TYR A 66 -3.07 -9.11 -8.62
C TYR A 66 -4.19 -9.93 -9.27
N HIS A 67 -3.90 -10.69 -10.32
CA HIS A 67 -4.88 -11.57 -10.96
C HIS A 67 -4.96 -12.92 -10.24
N SER A 68 -6.12 -13.26 -9.70
CA SER A 68 -6.44 -14.62 -9.26
C SER A 68 -7.35 -15.29 -10.28
N VAL A 69 -6.89 -16.38 -10.88
CA VAL A 69 -7.69 -17.22 -11.80
C VAL A 69 -8.68 -18.12 -11.05
N TYR A 70 -8.38 -18.46 -9.79
CA TYR A 70 -9.25 -19.28 -8.94
C TYR A 70 -10.30 -18.43 -8.26
N LYS A 71 -11.56 -18.87 -8.28
CA LYS A 71 -12.65 -18.18 -7.58
C LYS A 71 -12.33 -18.07 -6.09
N LEU A 72 -12.40 -16.85 -5.58
CA LEU A 72 -12.14 -16.54 -4.18
C LEU A 72 -13.43 -16.65 -3.37
N ASN A 73 -13.35 -17.30 -2.21
CA ASN A 73 -14.44 -17.29 -1.23
C ASN A 73 -14.28 -16.07 -0.31
N VAL A 74 -14.93 -14.97 -0.67
CA VAL A 74 -14.81 -13.70 0.05
C VAL A 74 -15.35 -13.80 1.48
N ALA A 75 -16.40 -14.61 1.72
CA ALA A 75 -16.92 -14.82 3.06
C ALA A 75 -15.88 -15.49 3.97
N ALA A 76 -15.27 -16.57 3.50
CA ALA A 76 -14.20 -17.25 4.23
C ALA A 76 -12.98 -16.33 4.46
N MET A 77 -12.63 -15.50 3.47
CA MET A 77 -11.55 -14.51 3.62
C MET A 77 -11.89 -13.44 4.68
N ARG A 78 -13.14 -12.97 4.74
CA ARG A 78 -13.61 -12.03 5.77
C ARG A 78 -13.52 -12.65 7.17
N ASP A 79 -13.90 -13.91 7.31
CA ASP A 79 -13.83 -14.60 8.60
C ASP A 79 -12.38 -14.83 9.02
N ALA A 80 -11.51 -15.24 8.10
CA ALA A 80 -10.08 -15.36 8.35
C ALA A 80 -9.44 -14.02 8.74
N ALA A 81 -9.82 -12.91 8.07
CA ALA A 81 -9.27 -11.59 8.34
C ALA A 81 -9.50 -11.12 9.80
N LYS A 82 -10.63 -11.49 10.41
CA LYS A 82 -10.91 -11.18 11.83
C LYS A 82 -9.84 -11.74 12.77
N LEU A 83 -9.27 -12.91 12.45
CA LEU A 83 -8.24 -13.57 13.25
C LEU A 83 -6.92 -12.78 13.30
N PHE A 84 -6.69 -11.90 12.32
CA PHE A 84 -5.48 -11.08 12.26
C PHE A 84 -5.56 -9.83 13.14
N VAL A 85 -6.74 -9.38 13.52
CA VAL A 85 -6.93 -8.16 14.33
C VAL A 85 -6.40 -8.40 15.75
N GLY A 86 -5.69 -7.41 16.30
CA GLY A 86 -5.03 -7.49 17.60
C GLY A 86 -3.52 -7.75 17.50
N LYS A 87 -2.93 -8.14 18.62
CA LYS A 87 -1.48 -8.31 18.79
C LYS A 87 -1.09 -9.77 18.58
N HIS A 88 -0.33 -10.04 17.52
CA HIS A 88 0.10 -11.39 17.14
C HIS A 88 1.56 -11.41 16.71
N ASP A 89 2.18 -12.59 16.79
CA ASP A 89 3.47 -12.87 16.17
C ASP A 89 3.29 -13.18 14.69
N PHE A 90 3.83 -12.33 13.82
CA PHE A 90 3.74 -12.48 12.36
C PHE A 90 5.00 -13.06 11.73
N SER A 91 5.83 -13.80 12.48
CA SER A 91 7.05 -14.43 11.96
C SER A 91 6.79 -15.32 10.74
N ALA A 92 5.67 -16.05 10.72
CA ALA A 92 5.27 -16.89 9.58
C ALA A 92 4.96 -16.09 8.29
N PHE A 93 4.73 -14.79 8.41
CA PHE A 93 4.48 -13.87 7.30
C PHE A 93 5.68 -12.97 6.97
N ALA A 94 6.77 -13.11 7.73
CA ALA A 94 8.01 -12.37 7.55
C ALA A 94 8.87 -13.01 6.46
N ASN A 95 9.65 -12.19 5.73
CA ASN A 95 10.77 -12.74 4.96
C ASN A 95 11.98 -12.96 5.86
N VAL A 96 12.63 -14.10 5.69
CA VAL A 96 13.88 -14.44 6.36
C VAL A 96 15.05 -14.05 5.43
N SER A 97 15.27 -12.75 5.20
CA SER A 97 16.48 -12.31 4.49
C SER A 97 17.65 -12.23 5.48
N ARG A 98 18.74 -12.93 5.15
CA ARG A 98 19.91 -13.21 6.03
C ARG A 98 20.66 -12.00 6.61
N ASN A 99 20.38 -10.78 6.17
CA ASN A 99 21.19 -9.59 6.52
C ASN A 99 20.47 -8.46 7.26
N ASP A 100 19.16 -8.61 7.55
CA ASP A 100 18.46 -7.60 8.34
C ASP A 100 18.41 -8.03 9.80
N ARG A 101 18.81 -7.13 10.71
CA ARG A 101 18.48 -7.22 12.14
C ARG A 101 17.01 -7.62 12.25
N THR A 102 16.71 -8.85 12.69
CA THR A 102 15.34 -9.40 12.70
C THR A 102 14.42 -8.45 13.44
N PRO A 103 13.56 -7.69 12.74
CA PRO A 103 12.67 -6.74 13.39
C PRO A 103 11.69 -7.53 14.25
N ASN A 104 11.31 -6.99 15.42
CA ASN A 104 10.30 -7.62 16.28
C ASN A 104 9.07 -8.04 15.44
N PRO A 105 8.77 -9.35 15.34
CA PRO A 105 7.71 -9.87 14.48
C PRO A 105 6.32 -9.64 15.05
N VAL A 106 6.22 -9.31 16.35
CA VAL A 106 4.96 -9.02 17.01
C VAL A 106 4.41 -7.69 16.55
N LYS A 107 3.28 -7.71 15.82
CA LYS A 107 2.57 -6.51 15.35
C LYS A 107 1.18 -6.45 15.96
N ASN A 108 0.66 -5.24 16.07
CA ASN A 108 -0.74 -5.00 16.40
C ASN A 108 -1.46 -4.52 15.15
N ILE A 109 -2.44 -5.28 14.68
CA ILE A 109 -3.30 -4.93 13.55
C ILE A 109 -4.58 -4.32 14.11
N LEU A 110 -4.79 -3.03 13.86
CA LEU A 110 -5.97 -2.31 14.37
C LEU A 110 -7.24 -2.61 13.55
N ARG A 111 -7.08 -2.94 12.27
CA ARG A 111 -8.17 -3.23 11.35
C ARG A 111 -7.69 -4.16 10.24
N PHE A 112 -8.56 -5.06 9.78
CA PHE A 112 -8.34 -5.86 8.57
C PHE A 112 -9.69 -6.10 7.92
N ASP A 113 -9.97 -5.34 6.86
CA ASP A 113 -11.20 -5.46 6.11
C ASP A 113 -11.00 -6.33 4.86
N VAL A 114 -12.05 -7.02 4.43
CA VAL A 114 -12.09 -7.70 3.15
C VAL A 114 -13.40 -7.32 2.48
N ASN A 115 -13.31 -6.39 1.54
CA ASN A 115 -14.45 -5.86 0.83
C ASN A 115 -14.56 -6.50 -0.55
N GLU A 116 -15.79 -6.63 -1.04
CA GLU A 116 -16.05 -6.92 -2.45
C GLU A 116 -16.61 -5.63 -3.04
N MET A 117 -16.12 -5.24 -4.22
CA MET A 117 -16.49 -3.98 -4.83
C MET A 117 -16.91 -4.25 -6.26
N VAL A 118 -18.22 -4.31 -6.47
CA VAL A 118 -18.79 -4.53 -7.80
C VAL A 118 -18.71 -3.21 -8.56
N LEU A 119 -17.74 -3.12 -9.48
CA LEU A 119 -17.63 -2.00 -10.40
C LEU A 119 -18.70 -2.17 -11.49
N LEU A 120 -19.74 -1.32 -11.45
CA LEU A 120 -20.81 -1.28 -12.45
C LEU A 120 -20.30 -0.72 -13.78
N LYS A 121 -19.45 -1.45 -14.49
CA LYS A 121 -19.32 -1.40 -15.95
C LYS A 121 -19.04 -2.83 -16.43
N LEU A 122 -19.99 -3.40 -17.18
CA LEU A 122 -19.88 -4.67 -17.93
C LEU A 122 -19.92 -5.99 -17.12
N ASN A 123 -21.00 -6.22 -16.35
CA ASN A 123 -21.42 -7.56 -15.87
C ASN A 123 -20.33 -8.46 -15.25
N LYS A 124 -19.37 -7.91 -14.51
CA LYS A 124 -18.35 -8.69 -13.80
C LYS A 124 -18.27 -8.26 -12.33
N VAL A 125 -18.47 -9.22 -11.44
CA VAL A 125 -18.30 -9.08 -9.99
C VAL A 125 -16.79 -9.03 -9.70
N PHE A 126 -16.31 -7.93 -9.14
CA PHE A 126 -14.89 -7.78 -8.77
C PHE A 126 -14.77 -7.83 -7.24
N SER A 127 -13.94 -8.74 -6.72
CA SER A 127 -13.65 -8.78 -5.30
C SER A 127 -12.40 -7.98 -4.98
N LEU A 128 -12.59 -6.68 -4.74
CA LEU A 128 -11.51 -5.79 -4.34
C LEU A 128 -11.24 -5.89 -2.82
N CYS A 129 -10.48 -6.91 -2.44
CA CYS A 129 -10.14 -7.19 -1.05
C CYS A 129 -9.19 -6.13 -0.45
N PHE A 130 -9.74 -5.08 0.14
CA PHE A 130 -8.95 -4.04 0.83
C PHE A 130 -8.44 -4.47 2.20
N ALA A 131 -7.33 -5.19 2.26
CA ALA A 131 -6.65 -5.46 3.52
C ALA A 131 -5.98 -4.18 4.08
N SER A 132 -6.76 -3.35 4.80
CA SER A 132 -6.29 -2.14 5.49
C SER A 132 -5.53 -2.47 6.76
N VAL A 133 -4.31 -2.97 6.64
CA VAL A 133 -3.51 -3.29 7.83
C VAL A 133 -2.98 -2.01 8.45
N CYS A 134 -3.49 -1.69 9.64
CA CYS A 134 -3.14 -0.50 10.42
C CYS A 134 -2.19 -0.87 11.57
N GLY A 135 -0.94 -0.42 11.51
CA GLY A 135 0.09 -0.78 12.51
C GLY A 135 1.30 0.16 12.50
N LYS A 136 2.03 0.20 13.64
CA LYS A 136 3.16 1.13 13.86
C LYS A 136 4.39 0.83 12.98
N LYS A 137 4.62 -0.45 12.62
CA LYS A 137 5.73 -0.91 11.74
C LYS A 137 5.36 -2.24 11.08
N PHE A 138 5.41 -2.33 9.75
CA PHE A 138 5.27 -3.59 9.01
C PHE A 138 6.63 -4.19 8.66
N LEU A 139 6.67 -5.51 8.46
CA LEU A 139 7.86 -6.23 8.01
C LEU A 139 8.08 -5.96 6.52
N SER A 140 9.34 -5.80 6.09
CA SER A 140 9.71 -5.56 4.69
C SER A 140 9.52 -6.84 3.85
N ARG A 141 8.95 -6.69 2.64
CA ARG A 141 9.08 -7.69 1.56
C ARG A 141 10.23 -7.26 0.64
N PRO A 142 11.28 -8.08 0.42
CA PRO A 142 12.18 -7.89 -0.71
C PRO A 142 11.44 -8.26 -2.01
N GLY A 143 11.47 -7.37 -3.00
CA GLY A 143 11.23 -7.72 -4.41
C GLY A 143 9.80 -8.02 -4.83
N LEU A 144 9.02 -6.97 -5.11
CA LEU A 144 7.94 -7.02 -6.12
C LEU A 144 8.04 -5.85 -7.12
N ALA A 145 9.24 -5.29 -7.24
CA ALA A 145 9.65 -4.43 -8.34
C ALA A 145 10.84 -5.09 -9.03
N LYS A 146 10.59 -6.17 -9.78
CA LYS A 146 11.39 -6.35 -10.99
C LYS A 146 10.74 -5.44 -12.04
N PRO A 147 11.46 -4.48 -12.63
CA PRO A 147 10.93 -3.78 -13.80
C PRO A 147 10.57 -4.83 -14.83
N ILE A 148 9.38 -4.71 -15.40
CA ILE A 148 9.03 -5.39 -16.64
C ILE A 148 9.96 -4.75 -17.68
N GLN A 149 11.10 -5.39 -17.91
CA GLN A 149 11.93 -5.08 -19.06
C GLN A 149 11.24 -5.65 -20.31
N PRO A 150 11.35 -4.96 -21.46
CA PRO A 150 10.59 -5.22 -22.68
C PRO A 150 10.79 -6.64 -23.23
#